data_AF-A0A6S7GJV0-F1
#
_entry.id   AF-A0A6S7GJV0-F1
#
_cell.length_a   1.000
_cell.length_b   1.000
_cell.length_c   1.000
_cell.angle_alpha   90.00
_cell.angle_beta   90.00
_cell.angle_gamma   90.00
#
_symmetry.space_group_name_H-M   'P 1'
#
loop_
_entity.id
_entity.type
_entity.pdbx_description
1 polymer ?
#
loop_
_entity_poly.entity_id
_entity_poly.type
_entity_poly.pdbx_seq_one_letter_code
_entity_poly.pdbx_strand_id
1 'polypeptide(L)'
;MEQLAVQCWQSDFEMYITASGITDSKRKRALLLYQAGPRVREIFKQIPETGTDTDYNIAKQKLKALYFDPQKNRRYEVYRFRQTTQEHNETLDQFHTRLRTMSETCEFADVEFEIEEQIILGGNSSKIRKRVLRDPTFDLKSMLLEGRRDEQSKYQAQQIESKEQTDALLIASKMEENDEIMDDFQEEDVEHVGVGKVLNFLKSRSVRASVISRFRTEKVSI
;
A
#
# COMPACT_ATOMS: atom_id res chain seq x y z
N MET A 1 -5.81 -10.04 20.20
CA MET A 1 -6.88 -10.90 20.77
C MET A 1 -7.03 -10.73 22.28
N GLU A 2 -5.98 -10.40 23.03
CA GLU A 2 -6.01 -10.30 24.49
C GLU A 2 -6.86 -9.11 25.03
N GLN A 3 -6.88 -7.97 24.35
CA GLN A 3 -7.65 -6.78 24.77
C GLN A 3 -9.17 -6.93 24.64
N LEU A 4 -9.65 -7.64 23.61
CA LEU A 4 -11.08 -7.88 23.41
C LEU A 4 -11.65 -8.81 24.50
N ALA A 5 -10.90 -9.86 24.87
CA ALA A 5 -11.29 -10.78 25.93
C ALA A 5 -11.45 -10.08 27.29
N VAL A 6 -10.61 -9.09 27.56
CA VAL A 6 -10.65 -8.27 28.77
C VAL A 6 -11.88 -7.34 28.82
N GLN A 7 -12.23 -6.71 27.70
CA GLN A 7 -13.43 -5.85 27.63
C GLN A 7 -14.70 -6.68 27.81
N CYS A 8 -14.76 -7.87 27.21
CA CYS A 8 -15.84 -8.83 27.45
C CYS A 8 -15.95 -9.21 28.93
N TRP A 9 -14.84 -9.53 29.59
CA TRP A 9 -14.84 -9.91 31.02
C TRP A 9 -15.41 -8.80 31.92
N GLN A 10 -15.06 -7.53 31.69
CA GLN A 10 -15.63 -6.43 32.48
C GLN A 10 -17.14 -6.28 32.28
N SER A 11 -17.60 -6.40 31.04
CA SER A 11 -19.03 -6.35 30.71
C SER A 11 -19.78 -7.50 31.38
N ASP A 12 -19.23 -8.71 31.33
CA ASP A 12 -19.81 -9.91 31.94
C ASP A 12 -19.89 -9.79 33.47
N PHE A 13 -18.86 -9.22 34.11
CA PHE A 13 -18.87 -8.99 35.54
C PHE A 13 -19.94 -7.97 35.96
N GLU A 14 -20.09 -6.86 35.24
CA GLU A 14 -21.14 -5.86 35.53
C GLU A 14 -22.55 -6.44 35.33
N MET A 15 -22.72 -7.25 34.29
CA MET A 15 -23.96 -7.99 34.08
C MET A 15 -24.24 -8.95 35.23
N TYR A 16 -23.23 -9.68 35.72
CA TYR A 16 -23.35 -10.58 36.87
C TYR A 16 -23.75 -9.84 38.15
N ILE A 17 -23.13 -8.69 38.45
CA ILE A 17 -23.47 -7.85 39.61
C ILE A 17 -24.92 -7.39 39.53
N THR A 18 -25.35 -6.96 38.34
CA THR A 18 -26.70 -6.48 38.08
C THR A 18 -27.72 -7.60 38.23
N ALA A 19 -27.49 -8.75 37.59
CA ALA A 19 -28.35 -9.93 37.67
C ALA A 19 -28.46 -10.49 39.10
N SER A 20 -27.40 -10.37 39.89
CA SER A 20 -27.37 -10.82 41.29
C SER A 20 -28.01 -9.82 42.28
N GLY A 21 -28.49 -8.66 41.80
CA GLY A 21 -29.12 -7.64 42.65
C GLY A 21 -28.18 -7.01 43.69
N ILE A 22 -26.86 -7.06 43.47
CA ILE A 22 -25.88 -6.54 44.42
C ILE A 22 -25.79 -5.03 44.24
N THR A 23 -26.29 -4.27 45.22
CA THR A 23 -26.26 -2.80 45.21
C THR A 23 -25.16 -2.22 46.11
N ASP A 24 -24.82 -2.92 47.20
CA ASP A 24 -23.80 -2.50 48.16
C ASP A 24 -22.39 -2.41 47.54
N SER A 25 -21.79 -1.23 47.62
CA SER A 25 -20.49 -0.93 47.01
C SER A 25 -19.34 -1.72 47.64
N LYS A 26 -19.42 -1.99 48.94
CA LYS A 26 -18.41 -2.82 49.64
C LYS A 26 -18.43 -4.25 49.13
N ARG A 27 -19.62 -4.83 48.97
CA ARG A 27 -19.82 -6.16 48.39
C ARG A 27 -19.38 -6.21 46.93
N LYS A 28 -19.71 -5.19 46.11
CA LYS A 28 -19.23 -5.09 44.72
C LYS A 28 -17.70 -5.11 44.64
N ARG A 29 -17.03 -4.31 45.47
CA ARG A 29 -15.55 -4.24 45.52
C ARG A 29 -14.92 -5.57 45.94
N ALA A 30 -15.47 -6.20 46.97
CA ALA A 30 -14.99 -7.51 47.42
C ALA A 30 -15.14 -8.58 46.33
N LEU A 31 -16.27 -8.59 45.62
CA LEU A 31 -16.56 -9.56 44.57
C LEU A 31 -15.70 -9.35 43.33
N LEU A 32 -15.45 -8.09 42.96
CA LEU A 32 -14.54 -7.72 41.87
C LEU A 32 -13.13 -8.27 42.12
N LEU A 33 -12.59 -8.01 43.31
CA LEU A 33 -11.27 -8.49 43.71
C LEU A 33 -11.23 -10.02 43.85
N TYR A 34 -12.33 -10.63 44.29
CA TYR A 34 -12.44 -12.09 44.34
C TYR A 34 -12.38 -12.72 42.94
N GLN A 35 -13.19 -12.22 42.01
CA GLN A 35 -13.29 -12.74 40.64
C GLN A 35 -12.03 -12.48 39.82
N ALA A 36 -11.34 -11.37 40.09
CA ALA A 36 -10.05 -11.07 39.45
C ALA A 36 -8.94 -12.06 39.84
N GLY A 37 -9.12 -12.82 40.93
CA GLY A 37 -8.23 -13.89 41.33
C GLY A 37 -7.10 -13.47 42.29
N PRO A 38 -6.42 -14.45 42.91
CA PRO A 38 -5.47 -14.22 44.00
C PRO A 38 -4.28 -13.36 43.58
N ARG A 39 -3.72 -13.58 42.37
CA ARG A 39 -2.59 -12.83 41.86
C ARG A 39 -2.90 -11.35 41.67
N VAL A 40 -4.08 -11.04 41.14
CA VAL A 40 -4.54 -9.67 40.94
C VAL A 40 -4.77 -8.98 42.28
N ARG A 41 -5.32 -9.67 43.29
CA ARG A 41 -5.47 -9.11 44.65
C ARG A 41 -4.15 -8.75 45.31
N GLU A 42 -3.11 -9.57 45.14
CA GLU A 42 -1.78 -9.28 45.68
C GLU A 42 -1.22 -8.00 45.07
N ILE A 43 -1.29 -7.87 43.75
CA ILE A 43 -0.80 -6.70 43.03
C ILE A 43 -1.65 -5.47 43.37
N PHE A 44 -2.97 -5.62 43.49
CA PHE A 44 -3.87 -4.53 43.87
C PHE A 44 -3.54 -3.92 45.25
N LYS A 45 -3.08 -4.73 46.21
CA LYS A 45 -2.64 -4.24 47.53
C LYS A 45 -1.42 -3.32 47.46
N GLN A 46 -0.62 -3.40 46.41
CA GLN A 46 0.57 -2.59 46.21
C GLN A 46 0.26 -1.24 45.54
N ILE A 47 -0.96 -1.06 45.02
CA ILE A 47 -1.37 0.15 44.31
C ILE A 47 -1.73 1.25 45.33
N PRO A 48 -1.15 2.46 45.24
CA PRO A 48 -1.55 3.58 46.09
C PRO A 48 -2.93 4.11 45.69
N GLU A 49 -3.64 4.70 46.66
CA GLU A 49 -4.92 5.40 46.45
C GLU A 49 -6.03 4.51 45.85
N THR A 50 -6.21 3.31 46.38
CA THR A 50 -7.27 2.38 45.94
C THR A 50 -8.63 2.65 46.59
N GLY A 51 -8.78 3.80 47.24
CA GLY A 51 -9.96 4.20 47.99
C GLY A 51 -10.18 3.36 49.26
N THR A 52 -11.31 3.61 49.89
CA THR A 52 -11.85 2.84 51.02
C THR A 52 -12.48 1.52 50.56
N ASP A 53 -12.95 0.71 51.51
CA ASP A 53 -13.63 -0.54 51.23
C ASP A 53 -14.98 -0.35 50.52
N THR A 54 -15.56 0.85 50.55
CA THR A 54 -16.79 1.21 49.82
C THR A 54 -16.54 1.79 48.43
N ASP A 55 -15.28 2.08 48.06
CA ASP A 55 -14.95 2.75 46.80
C ASP A 55 -14.79 1.78 45.62
N TYR A 56 -15.91 1.16 45.23
CA TYR A 56 -15.96 0.24 44.09
C TYR A 56 -15.41 0.86 42.80
N ASN A 57 -15.82 2.09 42.47
CA ASN A 57 -15.44 2.74 41.21
C ASN A 57 -13.93 3.01 41.13
N ILE A 58 -13.31 3.43 42.25
CA ILE A 58 -11.86 3.64 42.33
C ILE A 58 -11.13 2.32 42.13
N ALA A 59 -11.57 1.25 42.81
CA ALA A 59 -10.99 -0.08 42.65
C ALA A 59 -11.09 -0.60 41.21
N LYS A 60 -12.26 -0.45 40.58
CA LYS A 60 -12.49 -0.80 39.17
C LYS A 60 -11.57 -0.02 38.23
N GLN A 61 -11.41 1.28 38.43
CA GLN A 61 -10.54 2.12 37.62
C GLN A 61 -9.06 1.75 37.77
N LYS A 62 -8.57 1.50 38.99
CA LYS A 62 -7.19 1.10 39.23
C LYS A 62 -6.88 -0.28 38.64
N LEU A 63 -7.80 -1.24 38.76
CA LEU A 63 -7.68 -2.53 38.08
C LEU A 63 -7.65 -2.37 36.57
N LYS A 64 -8.49 -1.47 36.03
CA LYS A 64 -8.48 -1.12 34.62
C LYS A 64 -7.16 -0.56 34.13
N ALA A 65 -6.62 0.43 34.81
CA ALA A 65 -5.34 1.01 34.46
C ALA A 65 -4.16 0.00 34.53
N LEU A 66 -4.26 -1.01 35.41
CA LEU A 66 -3.14 -1.93 35.64
C LEU A 66 -3.15 -3.18 34.73
N TYR A 67 -4.32 -3.71 34.41
CA TYR A 67 -4.46 -4.96 33.64
C TYR A 67 -5.17 -4.80 32.31
N PHE A 68 -6.01 -3.78 32.18
CA PHE A 68 -7.04 -3.74 31.14
C PHE A 68 -6.81 -2.67 30.09
N ASP A 69 -6.14 -1.58 30.46
CA ASP A 69 -5.46 -0.73 29.51
C ASP A 69 -4.06 -1.33 29.31
N PRO A 70 -3.65 -1.66 28.07
CA PRO A 70 -2.22 -1.74 27.79
C PRO A 70 -1.67 -0.43 28.31
N GLN A 71 -0.67 -0.46 29.18
CA GLN A 71 0.07 0.76 29.45
C GLN A 71 0.55 1.23 28.08
N LYS A 72 -0.13 2.26 27.55
CA LYS A 72 0.09 2.79 26.21
C LYS A 72 1.52 3.27 26.26
N ASN A 73 2.43 2.41 25.84
CA ASN A 73 3.83 2.74 25.89
C ASN A 73 4.04 3.66 24.71
N ARG A 74 3.90 4.96 24.97
CA ARG A 74 4.08 6.01 23.98
C ARG A 74 5.36 5.78 23.18
N ARG A 75 6.44 5.34 23.84
CA ARG A 75 7.72 5.03 23.16
C ARG A 75 7.59 3.88 22.17
N TYR A 76 6.83 2.85 22.51
CA TYR A 76 6.55 1.73 21.63
C TYR A 76 5.66 2.12 20.44
N GLU A 77 4.61 2.92 20.67
CA GLU A 77 3.75 3.41 19.58
C GLU A 77 4.53 4.30 18.61
N VAL A 78 5.34 5.23 19.13
CA VAL A 78 6.25 6.04 18.32
C VAL A 78 7.26 5.16 17.58
N TYR A 79 7.84 4.15 18.24
CA TYR A 79 8.74 3.20 17.58
C TYR A 79 8.05 2.50 16.40
N ARG A 80 6.83 1.98 16.59
CA ARG A 80 6.05 1.35 15.52
C ARG A 80 5.76 2.32 14.38
N PHE A 81 5.37 3.56 14.70
CA PHE A 81 5.17 4.62 13.71
C PHE A 81 6.44 4.88 12.90
N ARG A 82 7.62 4.96 13.55
CA ARG A 82 8.90 5.20 12.86
C ARG A 82 9.40 4.03 12.02
N GLN A 83 9.06 2.80 12.39
CA GLN A 83 9.40 1.60 11.61
C GLN A 83 8.50 1.42 10.38
N THR A 84 7.45 2.23 10.23
CA THR A 84 6.46 2.07 9.16
C THR A 84 6.97 2.64 7.85
N THR A 85 7.05 1.80 6.82
CA THR A 85 7.38 2.18 5.44
C THR A 85 6.19 1.95 4.51
N GLN A 86 6.16 2.69 3.40
CA GLN A 86 5.15 2.55 2.35
C GLN A 86 5.32 1.21 1.63
N GLU A 87 4.26 0.43 1.50
CA GLU A 87 4.31 -0.85 0.78
C GLU A 87 4.43 -0.62 -0.75
N HIS A 88 4.91 -1.62 -1.48
CA HIS A 88 5.17 -1.48 -2.92
C HIS A 88 3.93 -1.12 -3.74
N ASN A 89 2.77 -1.67 -3.35
CA ASN A 89 1.48 -1.47 -4.03
C ASN A 89 0.57 -0.48 -3.28
N GLU A 90 1.09 0.21 -2.27
CA GLU A 90 0.32 1.18 -1.48
C GLU A 90 0.49 2.58 -2.09
N THR A 91 -0.61 3.27 -2.35
CA THR A 91 -0.57 4.67 -2.78
C THR A 91 -0.14 5.58 -1.64
N LEU A 92 0.33 6.78 -1.96
CA LEU A 92 0.74 7.74 -0.93
C LEU A 92 -0.45 8.15 -0.03
N ASP A 93 -1.66 8.25 -0.59
CA ASP A 93 -2.88 8.53 0.19
C ASP A 93 -3.22 7.39 1.17
N GLN A 94 -3.06 6.14 0.75
CA GLN A 94 -3.26 4.98 1.64
C GLN A 94 -2.23 4.96 2.77
N PHE A 95 -0.96 5.19 2.42
CA PHE A 95 0.12 5.29 3.39
C PHE A 95 -0.12 6.42 4.41
N HIS A 96 -0.48 7.61 3.92
CA HIS A 96 -0.86 8.74 4.77
C HIS A 96 -2.01 8.40 5.72
N THR A 97 -3.05 7.72 5.22
CA THR A 97 -4.20 7.30 6.04
C THR A 97 -3.75 6.36 7.16
N ARG A 98 -2.89 5.39 6.85
CA ARG A 98 -2.33 4.46 7.83
C ARG A 98 -1.48 5.18 8.87
N LEU A 99 -0.62 6.11 8.45
CA LEU A 99 0.18 6.95 9.35
C LEU A 99 -0.71 7.79 10.28
N ARG A 100 -1.79 8.39 9.75
CA ARG A 100 -2.75 9.16 10.53
C ARG A 100 -3.36 8.29 11.64
N THR A 101 -3.84 7.08 11.32
CA THR A 101 -4.39 6.17 12.33
C THR A 101 -3.35 5.77 13.38
N MET A 102 -2.11 5.49 12.98
CA MET A 102 -1.04 5.14 13.92
C MET A 102 -0.64 6.31 14.83
N SER A 103 -0.76 7.54 14.35
CA SER A 103 -0.38 8.73 15.11
C SER A 103 -1.31 9.02 16.30
N GLU A 104 -2.55 8.53 16.27
CA GLU A 104 -3.56 8.72 17.34
C GLU A 104 -3.10 8.17 18.71
N THR A 105 -2.20 7.18 18.70
CA THR A 105 -1.65 6.57 19.92
C THR A 105 -0.27 7.09 20.30
N CYS A 106 0.35 7.93 19.46
CA CYS A 106 1.72 8.40 19.63
C CYS A 106 1.85 9.66 20.49
N GLU A 107 0.75 10.39 20.73
CA GLU A 107 0.74 11.64 21.50
C GLU A 107 1.79 12.64 20.97
N PHE A 108 1.75 12.89 19.66
CA PHE A 108 2.59 13.91 19.02
C PHE A 108 2.04 15.30 19.31
N ALA A 109 2.93 16.27 19.50
CA ALA A 109 2.56 17.67 19.67
C ALA A 109 2.06 18.27 18.34
N ASP A 110 2.73 17.91 17.25
CA ASP A 110 2.36 18.24 15.89
C ASP A 110 2.28 16.95 15.09
N VAL A 111 1.06 16.52 14.78
CA VAL A 111 0.85 15.26 14.07
C VAL A 111 1.15 15.41 12.58
N GLU A 112 0.93 16.59 12.00
CA GLU A 112 1.14 16.82 10.57
C GLU A 112 2.62 16.80 10.25
N PHE A 113 3.43 17.53 11.03
CA PHE A 113 4.88 17.50 10.92
C PHE A 113 5.44 16.07 11.04
N GLU A 114 4.93 15.29 12.00
CA GLU A 114 5.43 13.93 12.20
C GLU A 114 5.08 12.97 11.07
N ILE A 115 3.95 13.20 10.41
CA ILE A 115 3.55 12.47 9.20
C ILE A 115 4.41 12.90 8.01
N GLU A 116 4.70 14.18 7.83
CA GLU A 116 5.60 14.68 6.78
C GLU A 116 6.98 14.02 6.90
N GLU A 117 7.57 14.05 8.10
CA GLU A 117 8.85 13.40 8.41
C GLU A 117 8.80 11.89 8.12
N GLN A 118 7.70 11.22 8.48
CA GLN A 118 7.57 9.80 8.21
C GLN A 118 7.39 9.48 6.72
N ILE A 119 6.75 10.34 5.94
CA ILE A 119 6.70 10.22 4.47
C ILE A 119 8.09 10.44 3.87
N ILE A 120 8.85 11.42 4.38
CA ILE A 120 10.24 11.65 3.96
C ILE A 120 11.11 10.43 4.24
N LEU A 121 10.95 9.75 5.38
CA LEU A 121 11.77 8.60 5.76
C LEU A 121 11.33 7.32 5.05
N GLY A 122 10.04 6.96 5.20
CA GLY A 122 9.48 5.67 4.82
C GLY A 122 8.71 5.63 3.49
N GLY A 123 8.52 6.75 2.80
CA GLY A 123 7.80 6.80 1.52
C GLY A 123 8.63 6.38 0.30
N ASN A 124 7.98 5.84 -0.73
CA ASN A 124 8.65 5.27 -1.90
C ASN A 124 9.11 6.32 -2.94
N SER A 125 8.54 7.53 -2.93
CA SER A 125 8.86 8.56 -3.93
C SER A 125 10.12 9.37 -3.56
N SER A 126 11.24 9.06 -4.23
CA SER A 126 12.45 9.88 -4.16
C SER A 126 12.22 11.31 -4.67
N LYS A 127 11.27 11.51 -5.61
CA LYS A 127 10.94 12.82 -6.17
C LYS A 127 10.31 13.74 -5.13
N ILE A 128 9.33 13.25 -4.38
CA ILE A 128 8.70 13.99 -3.27
C ILE A 128 9.75 14.29 -2.20
N ARG A 129 10.53 13.29 -1.80
CA ARG A 129 11.60 13.43 -0.81
C ARG A 129 12.58 14.55 -1.17
N LYS A 130 13.07 14.57 -2.42
CA LYS A 130 13.98 15.62 -2.92
C LYS A 130 13.33 17.00 -2.96
N ARG A 131 12.02 17.07 -3.23
CA ARG A 131 11.29 18.35 -3.31
C ARG A 131 11.10 18.97 -1.93
N VAL A 132 10.65 18.18 -0.96
CA VAL A 132 10.45 18.64 0.43
C VAL A 132 11.76 19.13 1.04
N LEU A 133 12.85 18.37 0.86
CA LEU A 133 14.17 18.75 1.38
C LEU A 133 14.76 20.00 0.70
N ARG A 134 14.27 20.38 -0.48
CA ARG A 134 14.71 21.59 -1.20
C ARG A 134 13.88 22.80 -0.81
N ASP A 135 12.58 22.62 -0.60
CA ASP A 135 11.63 23.69 -0.35
C ASP A 135 10.91 23.46 1.00
N PRO A 136 11.34 24.16 2.06
CA PRO A 136 10.73 24.05 3.39
C PRO A 136 9.26 24.48 3.46
N THR A 137 8.72 25.14 2.43
CA THR A 137 7.30 25.52 2.38
C THR A 137 6.42 24.44 1.75
N PHE A 138 7.02 23.34 1.30
CA PHE A 138 6.32 22.24 0.66
C PHE A 138 5.64 21.33 1.69
N ASP A 139 4.42 21.73 2.07
CA ASP A 139 3.60 21.11 3.11
C ASP A 139 3.04 19.71 2.74
N LEU A 140 2.49 19.01 3.75
CA LEU A 140 1.86 17.70 3.62
C LEU A 140 0.84 17.66 2.47
N LYS A 141 0.01 18.69 2.33
CA LYS A 141 -1.00 18.77 1.28
C LYS A 141 -0.35 18.76 -0.11
N SER A 142 0.75 19.49 -0.28
CA SER A 142 1.53 19.52 -1.52
C SER A 142 2.22 18.18 -1.79
N MET A 143 2.70 17.51 -0.74
CA MET A 143 3.25 16.14 -0.85
C MET A 143 2.22 15.15 -1.38
N LEU A 144 1.01 15.14 -0.80
CA LEU A 144 -0.07 14.25 -1.24
C LEU A 144 -0.50 14.55 -2.69
N LEU A 145 -0.61 15.83 -3.05
CA LEU A 145 -0.96 16.23 -4.40
C LEU A 145 0.09 15.79 -5.43
N GLU A 146 1.39 15.93 -5.10
CA GLU A 146 2.46 15.43 -5.97
C GLU A 146 2.44 13.90 -6.08
N GLY A 147 2.16 13.18 -4.97
CA GLY A 147 2.01 11.73 -4.98
C GLY A 147 0.93 11.26 -5.94
N ARG A 148 -0.26 11.86 -5.88
CA ARG A 148 -1.36 11.56 -6.81
C ARG A 148 -0.97 11.82 -8.26
N ARG A 149 -0.29 12.94 -8.53
CA ARG A 149 0.18 13.27 -9.89
C ARG A 149 1.21 12.27 -10.39
N ASP A 150 2.15 11.87 -9.54
CA ASP A 150 3.18 10.88 -9.88
C ASP A 150 2.56 9.51 -10.18
N GLU A 151 1.62 9.07 -9.33
CA GLU A 151 0.89 7.81 -9.51
C GLU A 151 0.05 7.82 -10.80
N GLN A 152 -0.69 8.90 -11.04
CA GLN A 152 -1.46 9.07 -12.26
C GLN A 152 -0.57 9.10 -13.50
N SER A 153 0.57 9.79 -13.44
CA SER A 153 1.50 9.87 -14.57
C SER A 153 2.11 8.50 -14.90
N LYS A 154 2.48 7.72 -13.88
CA LYS A 154 2.97 6.34 -14.05
C LYS A 154 1.91 5.45 -14.68
N TYR A 155 0.67 5.53 -14.19
CA TYR A 155 -0.45 4.77 -14.75
C TYR A 155 -0.67 5.12 -16.22
N GLN A 156 -0.72 6.41 -16.56
CA GLN A 156 -0.90 6.87 -17.93
C GLN A 156 0.26 6.44 -18.85
N ALA A 157 1.51 6.56 -18.41
CA ALA A 157 2.68 6.09 -19.16
C ALA A 157 2.61 4.59 -19.42
N GLN A 158 2.29 3.80 -18.40
CA GLN A 158 2.15 2.34 -18.54
C GLN A 158 1.05 1.95 -19.54
N GLN A 159 -0.07 2.68 -19.56
CA GLN A 159 -1.14 2.45 -20.55
C GLN A 159 -0.65 2.72 -21.98
N ILE A 160 0.11 3.81 -22.20
CA ILE A 160 0.68 4.13 -23.52
C ILE A 160 1.65 3.03 -23.97
N GLU A 161 2.61 2.67 -23.11
CA GLU A 161 3.62 1.64 -23.41
C GLU A 161 2.98 0.27 -23.69
N SER A 162 1.96 -0.12 -22.91
CA SER A 162 1.24 -1.37 -23.13
C SER A 162 0.50 -1.38 -24.47
N LYS A 163 -0.08 -0.25 -24.88
CA LYS A 163 -0.78 -0.11 -26.15
C LYS A 163 0.20 -0.18 -27.33
N GLU A 164 1.33 0.51 -27.22
CA GLU A 164 2.40 0.45 -28.23
C GLU A 164 2.90 -0.99 -28.42
N GLN A 165 3.03 -1.75 -27.33
CA GLN A 165 3.43 -3.16 -27.38
C GLN A 165 2.36 -4.05 -28.03
N THR A 166 1.07 -3.81 -27.76
CA THR A 166 -0.01 -4.53 -28.46
C THR A 166 -0.07 -4.19 -29.95
N ASP A 167 0.13 -2.93 -30.32
CA ASP A 167 0.12 -2.49 -31.71
C ASP A 167 1.31 -3.10 -32.48
N ALA A 168 2.49 -3.18 -31.86
CA ALA A 168 3.66 -3.85 -32.43
C ALA A 168 3.42 -5.36 -32.65
N LEU A 169 2.80 -6.05 -31.70
CA LEU A 169 2.46 -7.48 -31.81
C LEU A 169 1.44 -7.74 -32.94
N LEU A 170 0.42 -6.89 -33.08
CA LEU A 170 -0.57 -6.98 -34.16
C LEU A 170 0.01 -6.72 -35.55
N ILE A 171 1.01 -5.83 -35.64
CA ILE A 171 1.74 -5.60 -36.89
C ILE A 171 2.58 -6.82 -37.23
N ALA A 172 3.30 -7.40 -36.26
CA ALA A 172 4.11 -8.60 -36.47
C ALA A 172 3.27 -9.79 -36.96
N SER A 173 2.12 -10.06 -36.33
CA SER A 173 1.24 -11.17 -36.74
C SER A 173 0.68 -10.99 -38.16
N LYS A 174 0.34 -9.76 -38.55
CA LYS A 174 -0.09 -9.44 -39.93
C LYS A 174 1.05 -9.54 -40.94
N MET A 175 2.29 -9.31 -40.52
CA MET A 175 3.45 -9.50 -41.41
C MET A 175 3.70 -10.99 -41.66
N GLU A 176 3.60 -11.82 -40.62
CA GLU A 176 3.71 -13.29 -40.73
C GLU A 176 2.59 -13.89 -41.60
N GLU A 177 1.33 -13.48 -41.40
CA GLU A 177 0.21 -13.91 -42.27
C GLU A 177 0.38 -13.48 -43.73
N ASN A 178 0.99 -12.32 -43.99
CA ASN A 178 1.23 -11.84 -45.36
C ASN A 178 2.43 -12.53 -46.04
N ASP A 179 3.42 -13.00 -45.27
CA ASP A 179 4.54 -13.80 -45.78
C ASP A 179 4.07 -15.22 -46.16
N GLU A 180 3.15 -15.83 -45.40
CA GLU A 180 2.52 -17.11 -45.78
C GLU A 180 1.69 -17.00 -47.08
N ILE A 181 0.98 -15.87 -47.29
CA ILE A 181 0.22 -15.62 -48.53
C ILE A 181 1.14 -15.43 -49.76
N MET A 182 2.41 -15.06 -49.55
CA MET A 182 3.41 -14.90 -50.62
C MET A 182 4.04 -16.24 -51.06
N ASP A 183 4.07 -17.25 -50.19
CA ASP A 183 4.59 -18.59 -50.53
C ASP A 183 3.59 -19.43 -51.37
N ASP A 184 2.29 -19.07 -51.37
CA ASP A 184 1.25 -19.70 -52.20
C ASP A 184 1.15 -19.14 -53.64
N PHE A 185 1.95 -18.12 -54.00
CA PHE A 185 2.09 -17.67 -55.39
C PHE A 185 3.09 -18.59 -56.12
N GLN A 186 2.59 -19.72 -56.63
CA GLN A 186 3.37 -20.62 -57.48
C GLN A 186 3.87 -19.89 -58.73
N GLU A 187 5.14 -20.11 -59.06
CA GLU A 187 5.97 -19.46 -60.08
C GLU A 187 5.52 -19.63 -61.55
N GLU A 188 4.28 -20.05 -61.83
CA GLU A 188 3.82 -20.38 -63.19
C GLU A 188 3.22 -19.21 -63.99
N ASP A 189 2.99 -18.03 -63.41
CA ASP A 189 2.40 -16.88 -64.14
C ASP A 189 3.41 -15.81 -64.62
N VAL A 190 4.69 -16.17 -64.81
CA VAL A 190 5.74 -15.25 -65.34
C VAL A 190 6.10 -15.56 -66.80
N GLU A 191 5.11 -15.85 -67.63
CA GLU A 191 5.23 -15.67 -69.08
C GLU A 191 4.12 -14.75 -69.57
N HIS A 192 4.35 -13.42 -69.54
CA HIS A 192 3.83 -12.42 -70.51
C HIS A 192 3.81 -10.97 -70.00
N VAL A 193 4.29 -10.69 -68.78
CA VAL A 193 4.31 -9.31 -68.27
C VAL A 193 5.76 -8.81 -68.22
N GLY A 194 6.15 -8.08 -69.26
CA GLY A 194 7.49 -7.53 -69.44
C GLY A 194 8.05 -6.86 -68.18
N VAL A 195 9.33 -7.12 -67.93
CA VAL A 195 10.17 -6.74 -66.77
C VAL A 195 9.94 -5.31 -66.24
N GLY A 196 9.50 -4.37 -67.09
CA GLY A 196 9.17 -2.99 -66.69
C GLY A 196 7.95 -2.82 -65.78
N LYS A 197 6.95 -3.71 -65.82
CA LYS A 197 5.76 -3.62 -64.94
C LYS A 197 6.03 -4.20 -63.55
N VAL A 198 6.81 -5.27 -63.47
CA VAL A 198 7.26 -5.88 -62.20
C VAL A 198 8.11 -4.90 -61.40
N LEU A 199 8.98 -4.13 -62.06
CA LEU A 199 9.81 -3.12 -61.41
C LEU A 199 9.00 -1.93 -60.84
N ASN A 200 7.88 -1.57 -61.44
CA ASN A 200 6.99 -0.51 -60.93
C ASN A 200 6.09 -1.01 -59.80
N PHE A 201 5.71 -2.29 -59.81
CA PHE A 201 4.98 -2.92 -58.71
C PHE A 201 5.84 -3.03 -57.45
N LEU A 202 7.12 -3.41 -57.61
CA LEU A 202 8.11 -3.50 -56.54
C LEU A 202 8.56 -2.14 -55.98
N LYS A 203 8.36 -1.03 -56.72
CA LYS A 203 8.64 0.33 -56.23
C LYS A 203 7.49 0.96 -55.45
N SER A 204 6.25 0.49 -55.64
CA SER A 204 5.04 1.03 -54.98
C SER A 204 4.85 0.50 -53.54
N ARG A 205 5.31 -0.72 -53.26
CA ARG A 205 5.35 -1.29 -51.92
C ARG A 205 6.76 -1.11 -51.34
N SER A 206 6.85 -0.29 -50.30
CA SER A 206 8.06 0.00 -49.53
C SER A 206 8.63 -1.26 -48.85
N VAL A 207 9.20 -2.18 -49.60
CA VAL A 207 10.06 -3.25 -49.08
C VAL A 207 11.48 -2.70 -49.06
N ARG A 208 11.84 -2.07 -47.94
CA ARG A 208 13.18 -1.58 -47.67
C ARG A 208 14.18 -2.76 -47.65
N ALA A 209 15.21 -2.60 -48.47
CA ALA A 209 16.60 -3.01 -48.25
C ALA A 209 17.01 -4.49 -48.37
N SER A 210 16.18 -5.50 -48.10
CA SER A 210 16.71 -6.88 -48.10
C SER A 210 16.89 -7.50 -49.49
N VAL A 211 15.97 -7.28 -50.43
CA VAL A 211 16.00 -7.95 -51.76
C VAL A 211 17.04 -7.35 -52.71
N ILE A 212 17.30 -6.04 -52.64
CA ILE A 212 18.29 -5.37 -53.50
C ILE A 212 19.72 -5.83 -53.16
N SER A 213 19.98 -6.24 -51.91
CA SER A 213 21.30 -6.72 -51.50
C SER A 213 21.68 -8.06 -52.15
N ARG A 214 20.70 -8.96 -52.37
CA ARG A 214 20.92 -10.28 -52.99
C ARG A 214 21.22 -10.22 -54.50
N PHE A 215 20.60 -9.29 -55.23
CA PHE A 215 20.89 -9.13 -56.66
C PHE A 215 22.26 -8.50 -56.94
N ARG A 216 22.86 -7.79 -55.98
CA ARG A 216 24.18 -7.16 -56.17
C ARG A 216 25.33 -8.15 -56.01
N THR A 217 25.14 -9.27 -55.32
CA THR A 217 26.15 -10.30 -55.10
C THR A 217 26.30 -11.29 -56.26
N GLU A 218 25.30 -11.43 -57.14
CA GLU A 218 25.35 -12.39 -58.26
C GLU A 218 25.99 -11.84 -59.54
N LYS A 219 26.26 -10.54 -59.65
CA LYS A 219 26.92 -9.94 -60.84
C LYS A 219 28.43 -9.73 -60.71
N VAL A 220 29.07 -10.18 -59.62
CA VAL A 220 30.52 -10.01 -59.41
C VAL A 220 31.31 -11.32 -59.65
N SER A 221 30.64 -12.41 -60.05
CA SER A 221 31.27 -13.72 -60.28
C SER A 221 31.15 -14.24 -61.72
N ILE A 222 31.25 -13.36 -62.72
CA ILE A 222 31.50 -13.75 -64.13
C ILE A 222 32.79 -13.10 -64.60
#